data_AF-A0A1Q5QUE2-F1
#
_entry.id   AF-A0A1Q5QUE2-F1
#
_cell.length_a   1.000
_cell.length_b   1.000
_cell.length_c   1.000
_cell.angle_alpha   90.00
_cell.angle_beta   90.00
_cell.angle_gamma   90.00
#
_symmetry.space_group_name_H-M   'P 1'
#
loop_
_entity.id
_entity.type
_entity.pdbx_description
1 polymer ?
#
loop_
_entity_poly.entity_id
_entity_poly.type
_entity_poly.pdbx_seq_one_letter_code
_entity_poly.pdbx_strand_id
1 'polypeptide(L)' 'GDLERQIGAFVEHYNHARFHESIDNLTPADVYFGRAETILAEPQRIKHDTIANRRLQHRLQAA' A
#
# COMPACT_ATOMS: atom_id res chain seq x y z
N GLY A 1 -21.83 23.39 11.61
CA GLY A 1 -21.36 24.60 10.89
C GLY A 1 -20.43 24.21 9.75
N ASP A 2 -20.06 25.14 8.86
CA ASP A 2 -19.21 24.83 7.69
C ASP A 2 -17.83 24.29 8.09
N LEU A 3 -17.24 24.82 9.18
CA LEU A 3 -15.99 24.31 9.74
C LEU A 3 -16.04 22.82 10.10
N GLU A 4 -17.10 22.38 10.79
CA GLU A 4 -17.27 20.97 11.18
C GLU A 4 -17.36 20.06 9.95
N ARG A 5 -18.04 20.54 8.89
CA ARG A 5 -18.14 19.81 7.63
C ARG A 5 -16.77 19.68 6.96
N GLN A 6 -15.99 20.75 6.92
CA GLN A 6 -14.65 20.74 6.34
C GLN A 6 -13.69 19.83 7.12
N ILE A 7 -13.74 19.87 8.45
CA ILE A 7 -12.96 18.95 9.30
C ILE A 7 -13.36 17.50 9.04
N GLY A 8 -14.67 17.21 8.99
CA GLY A 8 -15.16 15.87 8.68
C GLY A 8 -14.66 15.35 7.33
N ALA A 9 -14.70 16.20 6.29
CA ALA A 9 -14.18 15.84 4.97
C ALA A 9 -12.67 15.57 4.98
N PHE A 10 -11.90 16.35 5.74
CA PHE A 10 -10.46 16.13 5.91
C PHE A 10 -10.17 14.79 6.61
N VAL A 11 -10.85 14.51 7.73
CA VAL A 11 -10.67 13.28 8.50
C VAL A 11 -11.01 12.05 7.66
N GLU A 12 -12.13 12.09 6.94
CA GLU A 12 -12.56 11.02 6.05
C GLU A 12 -11.50 10.74 4.97
N HIS A 13 -11.06 11.80 4.29
CA HIS A 13 -10.04 11.65 3.25
C HIS A 13 -8.73 11.10 3.79
N TYR A 14 -8.25 11.63 4.92
CA TYR A 14 -6.97 11.24 5.50
C TYR A 14 -6.97 9.77 5.97
N ASN A 15 -8.05 9.34 6.63
CA ASN A 15 -8.13 8.02 7.24
C ASN A 15 -8.56 6.91 6.28
N HIS A 16 -9.40 7.22 5.29
CA HIS A 16 -10.06 6.19 4.47
C HIS A 16 -9.73 6.25 2.98
N ALA A 17 -9.28 7.38 2.44
CA ALA A 17 -9.06 7.54 1.00
C ALA A 17 -7.59 7.80 0.61
N ARG A 18 -6.79 8.34 1.52
CA ARG A 18 -5.38 8.66 1.26
C ARG A 18 -4.47 7.50 1.71
N PHE A 19 -3.64 7.04 0.78
CA PHE A 19 -2.54 6.13 1.08
C PHE A 19 -1.34 6.90 1.64
N HIS A 20 -0.65 6.31 2.61
CA HIS A 20 0.53 6.94 3.24
C HIS A 20 1.76 6.04 3.15
N GLU A 21 2.85 6.61 2.65
CA GLU A 21 4.12 5.89 2.43
C GLU A 21 4.74 5.34 3.70
N SER A 22 4.53 6.00 4.85
CA SER A 22 5.05 5.55 6.15
C SER A 22 4.40 4.26 6.67
N ILE A 23 3.28 3.83 6.08
CA ILE A 23 2.54 2.61 6.45
C ILE A 23 2.34 1.72 5.22
N ASP A 24 3.41 1.54 4.45
CA ASP A 24 3.45 0.65 3.29
C ASP A 24 2.39 0.99 2.21
N ASN A 25 2.08 2.29 2.06
CA ASN A 25 1.01 2.77 1.18
C ASN A 25 -0.37 2.18 1.50
N LEU A 26 -0.65 1.93 2.78
CA LEU A 26 -2.00 1.64 3.27
C LEU A 26 -2.72 2.91 3.71
N THR A 27 -4.04 2.82 3.87
CA THR A 27 -4.80 3.86 4.56
C THR A 27 -4.67 3.67 6.08
N PRO A 28 -4.76 4.74 6.90
CA PRO A 28 -4.71 4.60 8.35
C PRO A 28 -5.82 3.71 8.90
N ALA A 29 -7.02 3.74 8.27
CA ALA A 29 -8.12 2.86 8.63
C ALA A 29 -7.78 1.39 8.38
N ASP A 30 -7.14 1.04 7.27
CA ASP A 30 -6.75 -0.35 7.00
C ASP A 30 -5.77 -0.90 8.03
N VAL A 31 -4.84 -0.07 8.48
CA VAL A 31 -3.93 -0.43 9.57
C VAL A 31 -4.69 -0.59 10.88
N TYR A 32 -5.54 0.36 11.24
CA TYR A 32 -6.33 0.32 12.47
C TYR A 32 -7.25 -0.91 12.55
N PHE A 33 -7.90 -1.26 11.45
CA PHE A 33 -8.78 -2.44 11.36
C PHE A 33 -8.03 -3.76 11.12
N GLY A 34 -6.69 -3.74 11.08
CA GLY A 34 -5.88 -4.96 10.94
C GLY A 34 -5.97 -5.62 9.57
N ARG A 35 -6.32 -4.88 8.52
CA ARG A 35 -6.47 -5.40 7.13
C ARG A 35 -5.15 -5.41 6.34
N ALA A 36 -4.06 -4.92 6.95
CA ALA A 36 -2.77 -4.71 6.31
C ALA A 36 -2.25 -5.97 5.60
N GLU A 37 -2.22 -7.11 6.27
CA GLU A 37 -1.68 -8.35 5.70
C GLU A 37 -2.44 -8.80 4.46
N THR A 38 -3.78 -8.77 4.50
CA THR A 38 -4.62 -9.16 3.37
C THR A 38 -4.42 -8.25 2.16
N ILE A 39 -4.27 -6.94 2.40
CA ILE A 39 -4.06 -5.96 1.31
C ILE A 39 -2.66 -6.12 0.71
N LEU A 40 -1.64 -6.36 1.54
CA LEU A 40 -0.24 -6.44 1.10
C LEU A 40 0.15 -7.80 0.50
N ALA A 41 -0.65 -8.85 0.72
CA ALA A 41 -0.33 -10.22 0.27
C ALA A 41 -0.02 -10.30 -1.24
N GLU A 42 -0.90 -9.76 -2.08
CA GLU A 42 -0.73 -9.84 -3.54
C GLU A 42 0.42 -8.95 -4.06
N PRO A 43 0.57 -7.68 -3.64
CA PRO A 43 1.74 -6.87 -3.98
C PRO A 43 3.08 -7.51 -3.60
N GLN A 44 3.15 -8.12 -2.41
CA GLN A 44 4.35 -8.80 -1.96
C GLN A 44 4.70 -9.99 -2.85
N ARG A 45 3.69 -10.81 -3.22
CA ARG A 45 3.86 -11.92 -4.16
C ARG A 45 4.37 -11.44 -5.52
N ILE A 46 3.74 -10.42 -6.11
CA ILE A 46 4.14 -9.84 -7.40
C ILE A 46 5.58 -9.30 -7.34
N LYS A 47 5.94 -8.59 -6.26
CA LYS A 47 7.29 -8.05 -6.07
C LYS A 47 8.32 -9.18 -6.00
N HIS A 48 8.03 -10.24 -5.26
CA HIS A 48 8.89 -11.41 -5.18
C HIS A 48 9.11 -12.05 -6.55
N ASP A 49 8.04 -12.34 -7.28
CA ASP A 49 8.09 -13.00 -8.58
C ASP A 49 8.84 -12.15 -9.62
N THR A 50 8.63 -10.83 -9.58
CA THR A 50 9.32 -9.87 -10.46
C THR A 50 10.83 -9.85 -10.19
N ILE A 51 11.25 -9.86 -8.92
CA ILE A 51 12.67 -9.90 -8.55
C ILE A 51 13.29 -11.24 -8.97
N ALA A 52 12.59 -12.36 -8.76
CA ALA A 52 13.07 -13.69 -9.13
C ALA A 52 13.28 -13.81 -10.66
N ASN A 53 12.30 -13.36 -11.45
CA ASN A 53 12.42 -13.36 -12.91
C ASN A 53 13.58 -12.47 -13.37
N ARG A 54 13.73 -11.27 -12.81
CA ARG A 54 14.86 -10.38 -13.13
C ARG A 54 16.20 -11.06 -12.87
N ARG A 55 16.36 -11.74 -11.73
CA ARG A 55 17.58 -12.50 -11.39
C ARG A 55 17.83 -13.66 -12.37
N LEU A 56 16.78 -14.35 -12.83
CA LEU A 56 16.92 -15.40 -13.84
C LEU A 56 17.42 -14.83 -15.17
N GLN A 57 16.80 -13.76 -15.68
CA GLN A 57 17.20 -13.14 -16.94
C GLN A 57 18.66 -12.65 -16.90
N HIS A 58 19.09 -12.04 -15.79
CA HIS A 58 20.49 -11.64 -15.63
C HIS A 58 21.46 -12.82 -15.68
N ARG A 59 21.12 -13.97 -15.08
CA ARG A 59 21.97 -15.18 -15.15
C ARG A 59 22.06 -15.74 -16.56
N LEU A 60 20.95 -15.75 -17.30
CA LEU A 60 20.92 -16.21 -18.69
C LEU A 60 21.72 -15.30 -19.63
N GLN A 61 21.74 -13.99 -19.37
CA GLN A 61 22.53 -13.02 -20.14
C GLN A 61 24.03 -13.07 -19.83
N ALA A 62 24.42 -13.60 -18.67
CA ALA A 62 25.81 -13.70 -18.23
C ALA A 62 26.47 -15.05 -18.59
N ALA A 63 25.71 -16.00 -19.15
CA ALA A 63 26.17 -17.29 -19.66
C ALA A 63 26.43 -17.18 -21.17
#